data_AF-A0A6G3ZCU4-F1
#
_entry.id   AF-A0A6G3ZCU4-F1
#
_cell.length_a   1.000
_cell.length_b   1.000
_cell.length_c   1.000
_cell.angle_alpha   90.00
_cell.angle_beta   90.00
_cell.angle_gamma   90.00
#
_symmetry.space_group_name_H-M   'P 1'
#
loop_
_entity.id
_entity.type
_entity.pdbx_description
1 polymer ?
#
loop_
_entity_poly.entity_id
_entity_poly.type
_entity_poly.pdbx_seq_one_letter_code
_entity_poly.pdbx_strand_id
1 'polypeptide(L)'
;MSPDIPALLHDLKDPDANIRQVATEALWRHWFTQKGVHGAQLLARSQALIEDGDTSAAEALLTEMVQDLPDFAEAWNRRAILYYVQKRYWQAITDCDKVLELVPYHFGALHGLGLCQ
;
A
#
# COMPACT_ATOMS: atom_id res chain seq x y z
N MET A 1 -11.39 -11.30 18.00
CA MET A 1 -10.57 -10.07 18.03
C MET A 1 -9.50 -10.26 16.98
N SER A 2 -9.31 -9.31 16.05
CA SER A 2 -8.15 -9.37 15.16
C SER A 2 -6.88 -9.28 16.00
N PRO A 3 -5.84 -10.09 15.72
CA PRO A 3 -4.54 -9.97 16.39
C PRO A 3 -3.97 -8.55 16.24
N ASP A 4 -3.25 -8.08 17.25
CA ASP A 4 -2.60 -6.78 17.19
C ASP A 4 -1.37 -6.82 16.26
N ILE A 5 -0.94 -5.64 15.80
CA ILE A 5 0.17 -5.54 14.84
C ILE A 5 1.47 -6.18 15.36
N PRO A 6 1.90 -5.98 16.63
CA PRO A 6 3.11 -6.61 17.14
C PRO A 6 3.09 -8.14 17.04
N ALA A 7 1.97 -8.80 17.35
CA ALA A 7 1.85 -10.25 17.17
C ALA A 7 1.95 -10.65 15.71
N LEU A 8 1.26 -9.93 14.81
CA LEU A 8 1.35 -10.18 13.37
C LEU A 8 2.78 -10.06 12.82
N LEU A 9 3.55 -9.08 13.29
CA LEU A 9 4.95 -8.89 12.89
C LEU A 9 5.87 -9.99 13.43
N HIS A 10 5.56 -10.54 14.60
CA HIS A 10 6.23 -11.72 15.12
C HIS A 10 5.92 -12.93 14.25
N ASP A 11 4.64 -13.15 13.93
CA ASP A 11 4.15 -14.30 13.15
C ASP A 11 4.66 -14.33 11.71
N LEU A 12 5.01 -13.17 11.12
CA LEU A 12 5.71 -13.11 9.83
C LEU A 12 7.06 -13.85 9.82
N LYS A 13 7.66 -14.11 10.99
CA LYS A 13 8.95 -14.79 11.12
C LYS A 13 8.80 -16.26 11.54
N ASP A 14 7.58 -16.76 11.69
CA ASP A 14 7.31 -18.12 12.13
C ASP A 14 7.81 -19.15 11.09
N PRO A 15 8.37 -20.32 11.50
CA PRO A 15 8.75 -21.38 10.57
C PRO A 15 7.57 -21.95 9.76
N ASP A 16 6.34 -21.94 10.29
CA ASP A 16 5.14 -22.41 9.58
C ASP A 16 4.69 -21.39 8.52
N ALA A 17 4.61 -21.84 7.27
CA ALA A 17 4.17 -21.01 6.15
C ALA A 17 2.71 -20.54 6.29
N ASN A 18 1.85 -21.35 6.90
CA ASN A 18 0.44 -20.99 7.11
C ASN A 18 0.31 -19.82 8.09
N ILE A 19 1.11 -19.83 9.17
CA ILE A 19 1.14 -18.74 10.15
C ILE A 19 1.59 -17.45 9.48
N ARG A 20 2.68 -17.50 8.70
CA ARG A 20 3.16 -16.33 7.93
C ARG A 20 2.11 -15.81 6.94
N GLN A 21 1.40 -16.71 6.26
CA GLN A 21 0.35 -16.33 5.30
C GLN A 21 -0.80 -15.61 6.01
N VAL A 22 -1.32 -16.18 7.10
CA VAL A 22 -2.38 -15.55 7.90
C VAL A 22 -1.96 -14.18 8.40
N ALA A 23 -0.71 -14.05 8.87
CA ALA A 23 -0.19 -12.77 9.33
C ALA A 23 -0.09 -11.73 8.20
N THR A 24 0.39 -12.16 7.03
CA THR A 24 0.48 -11.33 5.82
C THR A 24 -0.89 -10.80 5.40
N GLU A 25 -1.90 -11.68 5.33
CA GLU A 25 -3.26 -11.31 4.96
C GLU A 25 -3.90 -10.36 6.00
N ALA A 26 -3.64 -10.58 7.28
CA ALA A 26 -4.13 -9.71 8.34
C ALA A 26 -3.52 -8.30 8.28
N LEU A 27 -2.22 -8.19 8.01
CA LEU A 27 -1.54 -6.91 7.81
C LEU A 27 -2.09 -6.15 6.60
N TRP A 28 -2.23 -6.83 5.45
CA TRP A 28 -2.86 -6.23 4.27
C TRP A 28 -4.27 -5.74 4.55
N ARG A 29 -5.08 -6.53 5.26
CA ARG A 29 -6.43 -6.13 5.65
C ARG A 29 -6.40 -4.89 6.53
N HIS A 30 -5.47 -4.82 7.48
CA HIS A 30 -5.30 -3.65 8.34
C HIS A 30 -4.97 -2.40 7.53
N TRP A 31 -4.01 -2.47 6.61
CA TRP A 31 -3.60 -1.33 5.78
C TRP A 31 -4.71 -0.90 4.83
N PHE A 32 -5.37 -1.83 4.15
CA PHE A 32 -6.42 -1.51 3.18
C PHE A 32 -7.69 -0.94 3.82
N THR A 33 -7.97 -1.30 5.08
CA THR A 33 -9.18 -0.85 5.79
C THR A 33 -8.92 0.27 6.80
N GLN A 34 -7.69 0.80 6.86
CA GLN A 34 -7.28 1.87 7.79
C GLN A 34 -8.21 3.10 7.74
N LYS A 35 -8.75 3.41 6.56
CA LYS A 35 -9.67 4.54 6.32
C LYS A 35 -11.13 4.11 6.12
N GLY A 36 -11.48 2.94 6.67
CA GLY A 36 -12.81 2.37 6.60
C GLY A 36 -13.27 2.08 5.18
N VAL A 37 -14.59 1.91 5.03
CA VAL A 37 -15.22 1.54 3.76
C VAL A 37 -14.96 2.60 2.68
N HIS A 38 -14.99 3.88 3.03
CA HIS A 38 -14.79 4.97 2.08
C HIS A 38 -13.39 4.93 1.45
N GLY A 39 -12.33 4.85 2.26
CA GLY A 39 -10.97 4.74 1.73
C GLY A 39 -10.78 3.47 0.89
N ALA A 40 -11.31 2.34 1.35
CA ALA A 40 -11.25 1.09 0.59
C ALA A 40 -11.95 1.17 -0.79
N GLN A 41 -13.09 1.88 -0.87
CA GLN A 41 -13.79 2.11 -2.13
C GLN A 41 -13.00 3.00 -3.10
N LEU A 42 -12.37 4.06 -2.60
CA LEU A 42 -11.52 4.93 -3.43
C LEU A 42 -10.32 4.15 -3.99
N LEU A 43 -9.69 3.30 -3.18
CA LEU A 43 -8.62 2.43 -3.63
C LEU A 43 -9.09 1.42 -4.69
N ALA A 44 -10.23 0.77 -4.47
CA ALA A 44 -10.82 -0.14 -5.45
C ALA A 44 -11.13 0.58 -6.77
N ARG A 45 -11.62 1.83 -6.70
CA ARG A 45 -11.83 2.66 -7.89
C ARG A 45 -10.52 3.00 -8.59
N SER A 46 -9.47 3.36 -7.86
CA SER A 46 -8.15 3.62 -8.46
C SER A 46 -7.61 2.40 -9.18
N GLN A 47 -7.80 1.21 -8.59
CA GLN A 47 -7.40 -0.07 -9.19
C GLN A 47 -8.17 -0.35 -10.49
N ALA A 48 -9.50 -0.14 -10.49
CA ALA A 48 -10.32 -0.31 -11.68
C ALA A 48 -9.89 0.63 -12.82
N LEU A 49 -9.52 1.89 -12.52
CA LEU A 49 -9.00 2.82 -13.52
C LEU A 49 -7.66 2.36 -14.12
N ILE A 50 -6.77 1.78 -13.29
CA ILE A 50 -5.51 1.20 -13.76
C ILE A 50 -5.77 0.01 -14.69
N GLU A 51 -6.70 -0.86 -14.32
CA GLU A 51 -7.09 -2.05 -15.11
C GLU A 51 -7.73 -1.68 -16.45
N ASP A 52 -8.49 -0.58 -16.50
CA ASP A 52 -9.07 -0.02 -17.72
C ASP A 52 -8.05 0.73 -18.59
N GLY A 53 -6.81 0.91 -18.09
CA GLY A 53 -5.74 1.63 -18.78
C GLY A 53 -5.83 3.16 -18.64
N ASP A 54 -6.84 3.69 -17.95
CA ASP A 54 -6.97 5.12 -17.63
C ASP A 54 -6.05 5.52 -16.46
N THR A 55 -4.74 5.37 -16.72
CA THR A 55 -3.68 5.67 -15.76
C THR A 55 -3.64 7.15 -15.36
N SER A 56 -4.12 8.06 -16.22
CA SER A 56 -4.22 9.49 -15.92
C SER A 56 -5.31 9.76 -14.88
N ALA A 57 -6.50 9.18 -15.04
CA ALA A 57 -7.57 9.31 -14.04
C ALA A 57 -7.19 8.61 -12.72
N ALA A 58 -6.51 7.45 -12.80
CA ALA A 58 -6.00 6.77 -11.61
C ALA A 58 -5.00 7.63 -10.83
N GLU A 59 -4.04 8.27 -11.51
CA GLU A 59 -3.07 9.17 -10.88
C GLU A 59 -3.75 10.39 -10.24
N ALA A 60 -4.73 11.00 -10.93
CA ALA A 60 -5.47 12.13 -10.40
C ALA A 60 -6.22 11.76 -9.12
N LEU A 61 -6.94 10.64 -9.14
CA LEU A 61 -7.66 10.12 -7.98
C LEU A 61 -6.70 9.81 -6.82
N LEU A 62 -5.61 9.10 -7.07
CA LEU A 62 -4.63 8.77 -6.04
C LEU A 62 -3.95 10.04 -5.47
N THR A 63 -3.77 11.07 -6.29
CA THR A 63 -3.24 12.36 -5.85
C THR A 63 -4.20 13.09 -4.92
N GLU A 64 -5.49 13.11 -5.24
CA GLU A 64 -6.53 13.62 -4.35
C GLU A 64 -6.57 12.83 -3.03
N MET A 65 -6.52 11.49 -3.11
CA MET A 65 -6.52 10.63 -1.92
C MET A 65 -5.37 10.92 -0.96
N VAL A 66 -4.14 11.11 -1.45
CA VAL A 66 -3.00 11.39 -0.56
C VAL A 66 -3.00 12.82 -0.02
N GLN A 67 -3.72 13.75 -0.66
CA GLN A 67 -3.93 15.10 -0.15
C GLN A 67 -4.97 15.13 0.95
N ASP A 68 -6.10 14.43 0.76
CA ASP A 68 -7.21 14.40 1.70
C ASP A 68 -6.98 13.44 2.87
N LEU A 69 -6.25 12.35 2.63
CA LEU A 69 -5.95 11.29 3.59
C LEU A 69 -4.43 11.08 3.70
N PRO A 70 -3.66 12.08 4.16
CA PRO A 70 -2.19 12.05 4.10
C PRO A 70 -1.55 10.95 4.96
N ASP A 71 -2.27 10.42 5.95
CA ASP A 71 -1.86 9.31 6.80
C ASP A 71 -2.39 7.94 6.33
N PHE A 72 -2.94 7.86 5.11
CA PHE A 72 -3.35 6.62 4.49
C PHE A 72 -2.21 5.99 3.68
N ALA A 73 -1.39 5.18 4.36
CA ALA A 73 -0.19 4.58 3.78
C ALA A 73 -0.47 3.86 2.45
N GLU A 74 -1.59 3.14 2.37
CA GLU A 74 -1.88 2.36 1.17
C GLU A 74 -2.23 3.24 -0.06
N ALA A 75 -2.76 4.45 0.11
CA ALA A 75 -2.96 5.38 -1.02
C ALA A 75 -1.62 5.79 -1.64
N TRP A 76 -0.63 6.11 -0.80
CA TRP A 76 0.74 6.37 -1.22
C TRP A 76 1.36 5.16 -1.91
N ASN A 77 1.19 3.96 -1.34
CA ASN A 77 1.70 2.71 -1.93
C ASN A 77 1.13 2.44 -3.33
N ARG A 78 -0.18 2.63 -3.53
CA ARG A 78 -0.81 2.49 -4.86
C ARG A 78 -0.22 3.47 -5.87
N ARG A 79 -0.05 4.74 -5.48
CA ARG A 79 0.51 5.76 -6.36
C ARG A 79 1.98 5.51 -6.68
N ALA A 80 2.75 5.00 -5.72
CA ALA A 80 4.12 4.54 -5.94
C ALA A 80 4.19 3.44 -7.00
N ILE A 81 3.30 2.43 -6.93
CA ILE A 81 3.23 1.35 -7.92
C ILE A 81 2.88 1.90 -9.31
N LEU A 82 1.91 2.83 -9.40
CA LEU A 82 1.54 3.48 -10.66
C LEU A 82 2.74 4.22 -11.26
N TYR A 83 3.46 5.00 -10.45
CA TYR A 83 4.67 5.69 -10.89
C TYR A 83 5.77 4.73 -11.34
N TYR A 84 5.96 3.62 -10.63
CA TYR A 84 6.91 2.59 -11.03
C TYR A 84 6.57 2.01 -12.41
N VAL A 85 5.31 1.64 -12.65
CA VAL A 85 4.84 1.12 -13.95
C VAL A 85 5.05 2.15 -15.08
N GLN A 86 4.87 3.43 -14.77
CA GLN A 86 5.14 4.54 -15.70
C GLN A 86 6.64 4.89 -15.83
N LYS A 87 7.54 4.14 -15.18
CA LYS A 87 9.00 4.38 -15.14
C LYS A 87 9.39 5.72 -14.51
N ARG A 88 8.52 6.28 -13.66
CA ARG A 88 8.74 7.52 -12.88
C ARG A 88 9.34 7.16 -11.52
N TYR A 89 10.52 6.57 -11.53
CA TYR A 89 11.12 5.93 -10.36
C TYR A 89 11.35 6.89 -9.18
N TRP A 90 11.78 8.13 -9.42
CA TRP A 90 11.97 9.11 -8.34
C TRP A 90 10.68 9.40 -7.56
N GLN A 91 9.55 9.46 -8.27
CA GLN A 91 8.25 9.69 -7.63
C GLN A 91 7.77 8.44 -6.91
N ALA A 92 8.00 7.26 -7.50
CA ALA A 92 7.74 5.99 -6.82
C ALA A 92 8.51 5.87 -5.51
N ILE A 93 9.81 6.20 -5.52
CA ILE A 93 10.66 6.24 -4.31
C ILE A 93 10.11 7.20 -3.28
N THR A 94 9.78 8.43 -3.69
CA THR A 94 9.24 9.46 -2.78
C THR A 94 7.95 8.99 -2.10
N ASP A 95 7.04 8.36 -2.84
CA ASP A 95 5.80 7.83 -2.28
C ASP A 95 6.07 6.62 -1.38
N CYS A 96 6.98 5.72 -1.76
CA CYS A 96 7.39 4.61 -0.90
C CYS A 96 8.02 5.08 0.42
N ASP A 97 8.86 6.11 0.40
CA ASP A 97 9.43 6.70 1.62
C ASP A 97 8.32 7.22 2.54
N LYS A 98 7.28 7.84 1.97
CA LYS A 98 6.12 8.29 2.75
C LYS A 98 5.34 7.12 3.37
N VAL A 99 5.19 6.01 2.64
CA VAL A 99 4.60 4.77 3.20
C VAL A 99 5.39 4.29 4.40
N LEU A 100 6.73 4.30 4.32
CA LEU A 100 7.60 3.79 5.39
C LEU A 100 7.71 4.74 6.58
N GLU A 101 7.50 6.06 6.38
CA GLU A 101 7.32 7.00 7.48
C GLU A 101 6.07 6.67 8.31
N LEU A 102 4.97 6.30 7.62
CA LEU A 102 3.69 5.95 8.26
C LEU A 102 3.67 4.53 8.83
N VAL A 103 4.26 3.58 8.10
CA VAL A 103 4.27 2.15 8.40
C VAL A 103 5.67 1.60 8.11
N PRO A 104 6.61 1.65 9.07
CA PRO A 104 8.02 1.29 8.86
C PRO A 104 8.27 -0.16 8.42
N TYR A 105 7.29 -1.04 8.62
CA TYR A 105 7.34 -2.47 8.29
C TYR A 105 6.47 -2.83 7.08
N HIS A 106 6.09 -1.84 6.25
CA HIS A 106 5.26 -2.06 5.07
C HIS A 106 6.05 -2.75 3.96
N PHE A 107 5.98 -4.08 3.93
CA PHE A 107 6.76 -4.90 3.00
C PHE A 107 6.45 -4.62 1.52
N GLY A 108 5.24 -4.13 1.18
CA GLY A 108 4.91 -3.67 -0.18
C GLY A 108 5.79 -2.50 -0.66
N ALA A 109 5.96 -1.47 0.16
CA ALA A 109 6.80 -0.31 -0.16
C ALA A 109 8.29 -0.64 -0.10
N LEU A 110 8.73 -1.48 0.85
CA LEU A 110 10.11 -1.98 0.87
C LEU A 110 10.46 -2.73 -0.42
N HIS A 111 9.53 -3.55 -0.92
CA HIS A 111 9.71 -4.21 -2.21
C HIS A 111 9.76 -3.20 -3.37
N GLY A 112 8.85 -2.22 -3.39
CA GLY A 112 8.84 -1.14 -4.39
C GLY A 112 10.14 -0.36 -4.47
N LEU A 113 10.73 0.03 -3.32
CA LEU A 113 12.05 0.66 -3.26
C LEU A 113 13.15 -0.23 -3.85
N GLY A 114 13.11 -1.54 -3.56
CA GLY A 114 14.04 -2.51 -4.11
C GLY A 114 13.99 -2.60 -5.64
N LEU A 115 12.82 -2.38 -6.24
CA LEU A 115 12.64 -2.39 -7.70
C LEU A 115 13.08 -1.09 -8.39
N CYS A 116 13.12 0.04 -7.67
CA CYS A 116 13.42 1.35 -8.24
C CYS A 116 14.94 1.68 -8.32
N GLN A 117 15.82 0.68 -8.18
CA GLN A 117 17.28 0.85 -8.17
C GLN A 117 17.91 0.98 -9.56
#